data_AF-A0A9Q8LAG7-F1
#
_entry.id   AF-A0A9Q8LAG7-F1
#
_cell.length_a   1.000
_cell.length_b   1.000
_cell.length_c   1.000
_cell.angle_alpha   90.00
_cell.angle_beta   90.00
_cell.angle_gamma   90.00
#
_symmetry.space_group_name_H-M   'P 1'
#
loop_
_entity.id
_entity.type
_entity.pdbx_description
1 polymer ?
#
loop_
_entity_poly.entity_id
_entity_poly.type
_entity_poly.pdbx_seq_one_letter_code
_entity_poly.pdbx_strand_id
1 'polypeptide(L)'
;MPRKARAANPTQTLIIQGNEDVPSALENKVTNESLAKCNMQSQSPLFGVLPPELRNDIFELATQPYDDERHVYKPNAYFYRPGHHAKQKVDTASMLTCRRVWLEANYLPMRQFEPTFWFKGEERRPDWTHQAKSPRSKYNLRHSRPSVNTTEENRYKTFVVSLTAANVDNLQTLHFLGQLYWLESDCLHLLLTGGSIPTVPHVKVTVRHTDWWWWESDEELRLDYDWIVTLLAQTFAATSTSTFELQLETLSGKVPQLEAIIEDIKEGHSMITERDGDRYWKLQDESGKEVLAWDGPADVGGIRWRMAHSADGEKLEYRVHSLVWKRNGA
;
A
#
# COMPACT_ATOMS: atom_id res chain seq x y z
N MET A 1 3.61 32.84 -61.08
CA MET A 1 2.53 32.05 -60.45
C MET A 1 2.96 31.61 -59.06
N PRO A 2 2.09 31.67 -58.04
CA PRO A 2 2.48 32.00 -56.67
C PRO A 2 2.72 30.77 -55.79
N ARG A 3 3.73 30.90 -54.92
CA ARG A 3 3.99 30.01 -53.77
C ARG A 3 2.78 30.02 -52.84
N LYS A 4 2.22 28.84 -52.54
CA LYS A 4 1.22 28.70 -51.46
C LYS A 4 1.92 28.95 -50.12
N ALA A 5 1.51 30.03 -49.45
CA ALA A 5 1.83 30.32 -48.07
C ALA A 5 1.30 29.19 -47.17
N ARG A 6 2.19 28.55 -46.42
CA ARG A 6 1.82 27.63 -45.34
C ARG A 6 1.67 28.49 -44.09
N ALA A 7 0.45 28.54 -43.57
CA ALA A 7 0.10 29.29 -42.38
C ALA A 7 1.02 28.92 -41.20
N ALA A 8 1.53 29.95 -40.52
CA ALA A 8 2.23 29.82 -39.26
C ALA A 8 1.25 29.30 -38.20
N ASN A 9 1.47 28.09 -37.70
CA ASN A 9 0.87 27.64 -36.46
C ASN A 9 1.71 28.21 -35.31
N PRO A 10 1.16 29.06 -34.42
CA PRO A 10 1.85 29.44 -33.20
C PRO A 10 1.80 28.24 -32.26
N THR A 11 2.78 27.35 -32.39
CA THR A 11 3.03 26.35 -31.36
C THR A 11 3.78 27.10 -30.27
N GLN A 12 3.03 27.67 -29.31
CA GLN A 12 3.62 28.15 -28.07
C GLN A 12 4.16 26.92 -27.33
N THR A 13 5.43 26.66 -27.58
CA THR A 13 6.25 25.77 -26.78
C THR A 13 6.36 26.40 -25.39
N LEU A 14 5.55 25.92 -24.43
CA LEU A 14 5.84 26.13 -23.02
C LEU A 14 7.05 25.25 -22.68
N ILE A 15 8.23 25.81 -22.95
CA ILE A 15 9.47 25.37 -22.34
C ILE A 15 9.30 25.68 -20.86
N ILE A 16 9.07 24.64 -20.03
CA ILE A 16 9.21 24.80 -18.58
C ILE A 16 10.71 24.83 -18.34
N GLN A 17 11.28 26.04 -18.42
CA GLN A 17 12.57 26.33 -17.81
C GLN A 17 12.41 26.10 -16.32
N GLY A 18 13.35 25.36 -15.73
CA GLY A 18 13.44 25.21 -14.29
C GLY A 18 13.60 26.58 -13.67
N ASN A 19 12.58 27.03 -12.94
CA ASN A 19 12.72 28.13 -12.01
C ASN A 19 12.71 27.53 -10.60
N GLU A 20 13.82 27.78 -9.93
CA GLU A 20 13.94 27.89 -8.48
C GLU A 20 12.81 28.81 -8.00
N ASP A 21 11.88 28.20 -7.27
CA ASP A 21 10.76 28.76 -6.48
C ASP A 21 9.61 27.75 -6.59
N VAL A 22 9.80 26.57 -6.02
CA VAL A 22 8.71 25.61 -5.80
C VAL A 22 7.84 26.21 -4.70
N PRO A 23 6.58 26.61 -4.97
CA PRO A 23 5.67 26.96 -3.90
C PRO A 23 5.49 25.71 -3.04
N SER A 24 5.94 25.80 -1.80
CA SER A 24 5.71 24.79 -0.78
C SER A 24 4.23 24.45 -0.75
N ALA A 25 3.92 23.16 -0.86
CA ALA A 25 2.60 22.56 -0.70
C ALA A 25 1.50 23.17 -1.59
N LEU A 26 1.02 22.37 -2.54
CA LEU A 26 -0.31 22.54 -3.07
C LEU A 26 -1.28 22.22 -1.91
N GLU A 27 -1.49 23.16 -0.98
CA GLU A 27 -2.57 23.07 -0.01
C GLU A 27 -3.86 22.97 -0.84
N ASN A 28 -4.36 21.76 -1.03
CA ASN A 28 -5.71 21.47 -1.52
C ASN A 28 -6.74 21.86 -0.45
N LYS A 29 -6.59 23.02 0.18
CA LYS A 29 -7.70 23.67 0.87
C LYS A 29 -8.62 24.16 -0.22
N VAL A 30 -9.88 23.77 -0.13
CA VAL A 30 -10.95 24.34 -0.93
C VAL A 30 -10.89 25.86 -0.80
N THR A 31 -10.29 26.55 -1.78
CA THR A 31 -10.12 28.00 -1.72
C THR A 31 -11.43 28.68 -2.08
N ASN A 32 -11.66 29.87 -1.52
CA ASN A 32 -12.80 30.70 -1.93
C ASN A 32 -12.80 30.97 -3.45
N GLU A 33 -11.62 31.08 -4.07
CA GLU A 33 -11.50 31.21 -5.52
C GLU A 33 -11.92 29.94 -6.29
N SER A 34 -11.63 28.76 -5.74
CA SER A 34 -12.04 27.48 -6.33
C SER A 34 -13.55 27.27 -6.20
N LEU A 35 -14.13 27.68 -5.07
CA LEU A 35 -15.58 27.66 -4.83
C LEU A 35 -16.31 28.68 -5.70
N ALA A 36 -15.76 29.88 -5.90
CA ALA A 36 -16.36 30.91 -6.76
C ALA A 36 -16.51 30.45 -8.22
N LYS A 37 -15.70 29.49 -8.66
CA LYS A 37 -15.77 28.86 -9.99
C LYS A 37 -16.66 27.61 -10.03
N CYS A 38 -17.38 27.32 -8.95
CA CYS A 38 -18.22 26.14 -8.81
C CYS A 38 -19.70 26.52 -8.71
N ASN A 39 -20.57 25.71 -9.30
CA ASN A 39 -21.99 25.76 -8.95
C ASN A 39 -22.14 25.22 -7.52
N MET A 40 -22.70 26.03 -6.62
CA MET A 40 -22.81 25.66 -5.20
C MET A 40 -23.85 24.57 -4.94
N GLN A 41 -24.69 24.20 -5.91
CA GLN A 41 -25.67 23.11 -5.78
C GLN A 41 -26.63 23.29 -4.59
N SER A 42 -27.03 24.53 -4.27
CA SER A 42 -27.90 24.84 -3.12
C SER A 42 -29.28 24.17 -3.21
N GLN A 43 -29.70 23.74 -4.40
CA GLN A 43 -30.91 22.95 -4.62
C GLN A 43 -30.78 21.48 -4.20
N SER A 44 -29.56 20.97 -4.02
CA SER A 44 -29.32 19.60 -3.57
C SER A 44 -29.41 19.53 -2.05
N PRO A 45 -30.17 18.59 -1.45
CA PRO A 45 -30.18 18.39 -0.01
C PRO A 45 -28.77 18.17 0.56
N LEU A 46 -27.89 17.51 -0.20
CA LEU A 46 -26.50 17.31 0.18
C LEU A 46 -25.81 18.64 0.50
N PHE A 47 -26.07 19.71 -0.25
CA PHE A 47 -25.33 20.97 -0.12
C PHE A 47 -26.15 22.15 0.43
N GLY A 48 -27.47 22.08 0.34
CA GLY A 48 -28.41 23.09 0.83
C GLY A 48 -28.97 22.79 2.23
N VAL A 49 -28.85 21.54 2.71
CA VAL A 49 -29.34 21.12 4.02
C VAL A 49 -28.20 20.62 4.90
N LEU A 50 -27.33 19.75 4.39
CA LEU A 50 -26.30 19.13 5.23
C LEU A 50 -25.11 20.07 5.47
N PRO A 51 -24.65 20.20 6.73
CA PRO A 51 -23.46 20.95 7.05
C PRO A 51 -22.19 20.20 6.56
N PRO A 52 -21.05 20.89 6.40
CA PRO A 52 -19.82 20.30 5.86
C PRO A 52 -19.35 19.03 6.57
N GLU A 53 -19.52 18.94 7.89
CA GLU A 53 -19.08 17.82 8.71
C GLU A 53 -19.81 16.53 8.29
N LEU A 54 -21.15 16.58 8.16
CA LEU A 54 -21.93 15.44 7.72
C LEU A 54 -21.65 15.07 6.25
N ARG A 55 -21.30 16.05 5.41
CA ARG A 55 -20.88 15.75 4.03
C ARG A 55 -19.55 15.02 4.01
N ASN A 56 -18.60 15.40 4.85
CA ASN A 56 -17.33 14.71 4.99
C ASN A 56 -17.54 13.25 5.42
N ASP A 57 -18.38 13.00 6.43
CA ASP A 57 -18.73 11.64 6.87
C ASP A 57 -19.34 10.82 5.72
N ILE A 58 -20.26 11.42 4.96
CA ILE A 58 -20.88 10.78 3.79
C ILE A 58 -19.82 10.46 2.73
N PHE A 59 -18.91 11.40 2.43
CA PHE A 59 -17.86 11.17 1.44
C PHE A 59 -16.88 10.11 1.89
N GLU A 60 -16.45 10.14 3.15
CA GLU A 60 -15.55 9.14 3.73
C GLU A 60 -16.15 7.73 3.66
N LEU A 61 -17.43 7.58 4.00
CA LEU A 61 -18.13 6.30 3.88
C LEU A 61 -18.28 5.88 2.40
N ALA A 62 -18.61 6.81 1.52
CA ALA A 62 -18.82 6.53 0.09
C ALA A 62 -17.52 6.16 -0.65
N THR A 63 -16.37 6.64 -0.19
CA THR A 63 -15.05 6.38 -0.80
C THR A 63 -14.22 5.35 -0.02
N GLN A 64 -14.78 4.72 1.01
CA GLN A 64 -14.09 3.66 1.74
C GLN A 64 -13.77 2.48 0.81
N PRO A 65 -12.56 1.90 0.86
CA PRO A 65 -12.26 0.67 0.14
C PRO A 65 -13.16 -0.50 0.58
N TYR A 66 -13.61 -1.30 -0.37
CA TYR A 66 -14.42 -2.50 -0.12
C TYR A 66 -14.05 -3.65 -1.07
N ASP A 67 -14.44 -4.87 -0.69
CA ASP A 67 -14.28 -6.08 -1.50
C ASP A 67 -15.22 -6.05 -2.72
N ASP A 68 -14.66 -6.10 -3.93
CA ASP A 68 -15.44 -6.20 -5.17
C ASP A 68 -16.02 -7.61 -5.33
N GLU A 69 -17.31 -7.77 -5.04
CA GLU A 69 -18.06 -9.03 -5.14
C GLU A 69 -17.99 -9.70 -6.52
N ARG A 70 -17.58 -8.99 -7.57
CA ARG A 70 -17.39 -9.57 -8.92
C ARG A 70 -16.05 -10.27 -9.09
N HIS A 71 -15.12 -10.06 -8.17
CA HIS A 71 -13.74 -10.56 -8.23
C HIS A 71 -13.34 -11.21 -6.90
N VAL A 72 -14.23 -12.06 -6.37
CA VAL A 72 -14.00 -12.83 -5.14
C VAL A 72 -12.89 -13.84 -5.36
N TYR A 73 -12.01 -13.94 -4.38
CA TYR A 73 -10.93 -14.90 -4.35
C TYR A 73 -11.42 -16.27 -3.89
N LYS A 74 -10.78 -17.33 -4.38
CA LYS A 74 -11.05 -18.67 -3.86
C LYS A 74 -10.57 -18.73 -2.41
N PRO A 75 -11.34 -19.34 -1.48
CA PRO A 75 -10.92 -19.46 -0.09
C PRO A 75 -9.52 -20.05 0.08
N ASN A 76 -9.16 -21.04 -0.75
CA ASN A 76 -7.86 -21.73 -0.70
C ASN A 76 -6.73 -21.05 -1.50
N ALA A 77 -6.94 -19.83 -2.00
CA ALA A 77 -5.88 -19.05 -2.62
C ALA A 77 -4.91 -18.51 -1.55
N TYR A 78 -3.62 -18.44 -1.87
CA TYR A 78 -2.58 -17.89 -0.98
C TYR A 78 -2.83 -16.45 -0.48
N PHE A 79 -3.64 -15.68 -1.21
CA PHE A 79 -3.95 -14.28 -0.94
C PHE A 79 -5.36 -14.08 -0.35
N TYR A 80 -6.11 -15.15 -0.09
CA TYR A 80 -7.38 -15.09 0.62
C TYR A 80 -7.12 -14.97 2.12
N ARG A 81 -7.55 -13.87 2.73
CA ARG A 81 -7.40 -13.63 4.18
C ARG A 81 -8.34 -12.51 4.64
N PRO A 82 -8.53 -12.28 5.95
CA PRO A 82 -9.29 -11.14 6.45
C PRO A 82 -8.82 -9.81 5.84
N GLY A 83 -9.78 -9.04 5.33
CA GLY A 83 -9.53 -7.79 4.60
C GLY A 83 -9.12 -7.97 3.12
N HIS A 84 -8.98 -9.21 2.65
CA HIS A 84 -8.62 -9.55 1.27
C HIS A 84 -9.39 -10.79 0.80
N HIS A 85 -10.72 -10.71 0.81
CA HIS A 85 -11.55 -11.80 0.25
C HIS A 85 -11.84 -11.59 -1.23
N ALA A 86 -11.67 -10.36 -1.73
CA ALA A 86 -11.81 -10.03 -3.13
C ALA A 86 -10.82 -8.93 -3.53
N LYS A 87 -10.89 -8.53 -4.80
CA LYS A 87 -10.20 -7.33 -5.27
C LYS A 87 -10.75 -6.10 -4.54
N GLN A 88 -9.86 -5.37 -3.86
CA GLN A 88 -10.21 -4.10 -3.23
C GLN A 88 -10.56 -3.03 -4.27
N LYS A 89 -11.64 -2.30 -4.03
CA LYS A 89 -12.16 -1.25 -4.91
C LYS A 89 -12.57 -0.03 -4.09
N VAL A 90 -12.32 1.15 -4.66
CA VAL A 90 -12.83 2.42 -4.16
C VAL A 90 -13.82 2.98 -5.17
N ASP A 91 -15.02 3.37 -4.74
CA ASP A 91 -15.95 4.05 -5.61
C ASP A 91 -15.57 5.53 -5.74
N THR A 92 -15.46 5.99 -6.99
CA THR A 92 -15.09 7.38 -7.31
C THR A 92 -16.13 8.10 -8.15
N ALA A 93 -17.28 7.46 -8.40
CA ALA A 93 -18.33 8.00 -9.25
C ALA A 93 -18.90 9.31 -8.67
N SER A 94 -19.01 9.41 -7.34
CA SER A 94 -19.50 10.60 -6.65
C SER A 94 -18.67 11.85 -7.00
N MET A 95 -17.35 11.73 -7.08
CA MET A 95 -16.45 12.84 -7.43
C MET A 95 -16.52 13.25 -8.90
N LEU A 96 -17.13 12.42 -9.76
CA LEU A 96 -17.38 12.74 -11.17
C LEU A 96 -18.71 13.47 -11.38
N THR A 97 -19.53 13.62 -10.34
CA THR A 97 -20.87 14.23 -10.47
C THR A 97 -20.81 15.75 -10.59
N CYS A 98 -20.05 16.43 -9.72
CA CYS A 98 -19.85 17.87 -9.80
C CYS A 98 -18.52 18.32 -9.19
N ARG A 99 -18.07 19.52 -9.59
CA ARG A 99 -16.83 20.13 -9.09
C ARG A 99 -16.83 20.35 -7.57
N ARG A 100 -17.99 20.57 -6.96
CA ARG A 100 -18.08 20.79 -5.51
C ARG A 100 -17.75 19.52 -4.73
N VAL A 101 -18.32 18.38 -5.13
CA VAL A 101 -17.98 17.07 -4.55
C VAL A 101 -16.50 16.78 -4.77
N TRP A 102 -15.98 17.01 -5.98
CA TRP A 102 -14.55 16.81 -6.24
C TRP A 102 -13.68 17.66 -5.30
N LEU A 103 -13.96 18.95 -5.14
CA LEU A 103 -13.19 19.82 -4.25
C LEU A 103 -13.24 19.37 -2.79
N GLU A 104 -14.42 18.95 -2.29
CA GLU A 104 -14.59 18.52 -0.90
C GLU A 104 -14.07 17.10 -0.61
N ALA A 105 -13.92 16.23 -1.62
CA ALA A 105 -13.68 14.79 -1.39
C ALA A 105 -12.52 14.15 -2.18
N ASN A 106 -11.88 14.83 -3.15
CA ASN A 106 -10.92 14.18 -4.06
C ASN A 106 -9.69 13.55 -3.37
N TYR A 107 -9.37 13.99 -2.16
CA TYR A 107 -8.26 13.49 -1.38
C TYR A 107 -8.56 12.15 -0.68
N LEU A 108 -9.85 11.89 -0.40
CA LEU A 108 -10.30 10.73 0.39
C LEU A 108 -9.94 9.38 -0.23
N PRO A 109 -10.11 9.13 -1.54
CA PRO A 109 -9.73 7.86 -2.14
C PRO A 109 -8.27 7.48 -1.89
N MET A 110 -7.33 8.42 -2.00
CA MET A 110 -5.92 8.12 -1.74
C MET A 110 -5.58 8.08 -0.25
N ARG A 111 -6.30 8.84 0.56
CA ARG A 111 -6.12 8.83 2.01
C ARG A 111 -6.60 7.55 2.68
N GLN A 112 -7.70 6.98 2.18
CA GLN A 112 -8.32 5.78 2.75
C GLN A 112 -7.82 4.49 2.10
N PHE A 113 -7.27 4.56 0.88
CA PHE A 113 -6.77 3.39 0.17
C PHE A 113 -5.39 2.97 0.68
N GLU A 114 -5.23 1.67 0.92
CA GLU A 114 -3.95 1.04 1.23
C GLU A 114 -3.49 0.25 0.00
N PRO A 115 -2.56 0.77 -0.82
CA PRO A 115 -1.98 0.01 -1.91
C PRO A 115 -1.18 -1.18 -1.37
N THR A 116 -1.70 -2.37 -1.66
CA THR A 116 -1.08 -3.64 -1.28
C THR A 116 -0.26 -4.22 -2.42
N PHE A 117 0.96 -4.68 -2.15
CA PHE A 117 1.87 -5.35 -3.10
C PHE A 117 2.30 -6.73 -2.62
N TRP A 118 2.27 -7.70 -3.53
CA TRP A 118 2.44 -9.13 -3.21
C TRP A 118 3.76 -9.63 -3.77
N PHE A 119 4.87 -9.18 -3.21
CA PHE A 119 6.17 -9.56 -3.75
C PHE A 119 6.34 -11.06 -3.74
N LYS A 120 7.17 -11.57 -4.70
CA LYS A 120 7.70 -12.96 -4.93
C LYS A 120 6.59 -14.05 -5.03
N GLY A 121 6.96 -15.29 -5.40
CA GLY A 121 6.04 -16.41 -5.59
C GLY A 121 4.85 -16.02 -6.46
N GLU A 122 4.97 -16.13 -7.78
CA GLU A 122 3.97 -15.62 -8.73
C GLU A 122 2.56 -16.20 -8.50
N GLU A 123 2.47 -17.42 -7.98
CA GLU A 123 1.24 -18.09 -7.55
C GLU A 123 0.60 -17.51 -6.28
N ARG A 124 1.34 -16.68 -5.52
CA ARG A 124 0.94 -16.14 -4.22
C ARG A 124 0.33 -14.74 -4.29
N ARG A 125 0.11 -14.21 -5.49
CA ARG A 125 -0.56 -12.93 -5.74
C ARG A 125 -1.82 -13.12 -6.59
N PRO A 126 -2.80 -12.19 -6.51
CA PRO A 126 -4.04 -12.32 -7.29
C PRO A 126 -3.81 -12.23 -8.81
N ASP A 127 -4.54 -13.03 -9.59
CA ASP A 127 -4.44 -13.09 -11.06
C ASP A 127 -4.51 -11.73 -11.76
N TRP A 128 -5.33 -10.82 -11.24
CA TRP A 128 -5.50 -9.49 -11.82
C TRP A 128 -4.25 -8.61 -11.71
N THR A 129 -3.29 -8.92 -10.82
CA THR A 129 -2.05 -8.17 -10.67
C THR A 129 -0.99 -8.56 -11.69
N HIS A 130 -1.13 -9.70 -12.36
CA HIS A 130 -0.26 -10.11 -13.47
C HIS A 130 -0.44 -9.21 -14.70
N GLN A 131 -1.55 -8.49 -14.78
CA GLN A 131 -1.92 -7.65 -15.90
C GLN A 131 -1.86 -6.17 -15.53
N ALA A 132 -0.73 -5.51 -15.79
CA ALA A 132 -0.67 -4.05 -15.76
C ALA A 132 -0.99 -3.46 -17.13
N LYS A 133 -1.72 -2.33 -17.11
CA LYS A 133 -1.73 -1.43 -18.26
C LYS A 133 -0.36 -0.76 -18.32
N SER A 134 0.34 -0.92 -19.44
CA SER A 134 1.61 -0.21 -19.67
C SER A 134 1.43 1.29 -19.39
N PRO A 135 2.38 1.95 -18.69
CA PRO A 135 2.31 3.38 -18.45
C PRO A 135 2.00 4.09 -19.77
N ARG A 136 0.96 4.94 -19.79
CA ARG A 136 0.68 5.78 -20.94
C ARG A 136 1.93 6.64 -21.18
N SER A 137 2.72 6.31 -22.21
CA SER A 137 3.62 7.30 -22.78
C SER A 137 2.76 8.50 -23.16
N LYS A 138 3.05 9.67 -22.56
CA LYS A 138 2.35 10.93 -22.86
C LYS A 138 2.31 11.25 -24.37
N TYR A 139 3.16 10.60 -25.16
CA TYR A 139 3.28 10.75 -26.61
C TYR A 139 2.39 9.80 -27.45
N ASN A 140 1.69 8.83 -26.85
CA ASN A 140 0.91 7.83 -27.58
C ASN A 140 -0.52 7.71 -27.05
N LEU A 141 -1.31 8.79 -27.19
CA LEU A 141 -2.72 8.87 -26.80
C LEU A 141 -3.68 8.03 -27.69
N ARG A 142 -3.19 7.23 -28.63
CA ARG A 142 -4.04 6.57 -29.65
C ARG A 142 -3.95 5.06 -29.79
N HIS A 143 -3.09 4.38 -29.03
CA HIS A 143 -3.03 2.92 -29.09
C HIS A 143 -2.96 2.34 -27.67
N SER A 144 -4.07 1.75 -27.22
CA SER A 144 -4.06 0.83 -26.08
C SER A 144 -3.12 -0.32 -26.44
N ARG A 145 -1.90 -0.31 -25.91
CA ARG A 145 -1.04 -1.50 -25.98
C ARG A 145 -1.74 -2.63 -25.21
N PRO A 146 -1.65 -3.88 -25.69
CA PRO A 146 -2.19 -5.03 -24.96
C PRO A 146 -1.58 -5.09 -23.56
N SER A 147 -2.34 -5.62 -22.61
CA SER A 147 -1.80 -5.95 -21.29
C SER A 147 -0.60 -6.89 -21.47
N VAL A 148 0.52 -6.56 -20.82
CA VAL A 148 1.71 -7.41 -20.79
C VAL A 148 1.80 -7.99 -19.38
N ASN A 149 2.19 -9.25 -19.28
CA ASN A 149 2.54 -9.86 -17.99
C ASN A 149 3.55 -8.95 -17.27
N THR A 150 3.18 -8.46 -16.10
CA THR A 150 4.00 -7.56 -15.29
C THR A 150 4.45 -8.28 -14.03
N THR A 151 5.67 -8.01 -13.56
CA THR A 151 6.10 -8.35 -12.20
C THR A 151 5.44 -7.40 -11.20
N GLU A 152 5.38 -7.78 -9.92
CA GLU A 152 4.93 -6.88 -8.85
C GLU A 152 5.85 -5.68 -8.68
N GLU A 153 7.15 -5.84 -8.89
CA GLU A 153 8.10 -4.73 -8.91
C GLU A 153 7.73 -3.69 -9.97
N ASN A 154 7.39 -4.14 -11.18
CA ASN A 154 6.94 -3.24 -12.24
C ASN A 154 5.58 -2.61 -11.93
N ARG A 155 4.69 -3.33 -11.22
CA ARG A 155 3.40 -2.79 -10.75
C ARG A 155 3.60 -1.69 -9.71
N TYR A 156 4.50 -1.92 -8.75
CA TYR A 156 4.92 -0.92 -7.77
C TYR A 156 5.54 0.31 -8.45
N LYS A 157 6.54 0.12 -9.32
CA LYS A 157 7.17 1.22 -10.06
C LYS A 157 6.14 2.00 -10.88
N THR A 158 5.24 1.33 -11.58
CA THR A 158 4.16 1.96 -12.36
C THR A 158 3.22 2.77 -11.47
N PHE A 159 2.84 2.21 -10.32
CA PHE A 159 2.01 2.92 -9.33
C PHE A 159 2.70 4.20 -8.89
N VAL A 160 3.93 4.11 -8.40
CA VAL A 160 4.73 5.22 -7.90
C VAL A 160 4.88 6.33 -8.93
N VAL A 161 5.31 6.03 -10.17
CA VAL A 161 5.51 7.04 -11.21
C VAL A 161 4.20 7.63 -11.74
N SER A 162 3.06 7.03 -11.42
CA SER A 162 1.73 7.52 -11.80
C SER A 162 1.10 8.46 -10.77
N LEU A 163 1.69 8.58 -9.58
CA LEU A 163 1.17 9.46 -8.52
C LEU A 163 1.36 10.94 -8.91
N THR A 164 0.31 11.72 -8.72
CA THR A 164 0.39 13.18 -8.74
C THR A 164 0.92 13.68 -7.39
N ALA A 165 1.41 14.92 -7.31
CA ALA A 165 1.82 15.51 -6.04
C ALA A 165 0.71 15.43 -4.97
N ALA A 166 -0.54 15.76 -5.37
CA ALA A 166 -1.70 15.63 -4.48
C ALA A 166 -1.97 14.19 -4.02
N ASN A 167 -1.73 13.18 -4.88
CA ASN A 167 -1.88 11.79 -4.46
C ASN A 167 -0.78 11.37 -3.49
N VAL A 168 0.45 11.86 -3.68
CA VAL A 168 1.57 11.60 -2.76
C VAL A 168 1.25 12.19 -1.38
N ASP A 169 0.78 13.43 -1.32
CA ASP A 169 0.44 14.10 -0.05
C ASP A 169 -0.68 13.39 0.72
N ASN A 170 -1.57 12.72 0.01
CA ASN A 170 -2.70 12.02 0.62
C ASN A 170 -2.43 10.55 0.89
N LEU A 171 -1.41 9.93 0.30
CA LEU A 171 -1.12 8.51 0.47
C LEU A 171 -0.59 8.24 1.89
N GLN A 172 -1.36 7.51 2.70
CA GLN A 172 -1.04 7.28 4.11
C GLN A 172 -0.19 6.04 4.36
N THR A 173 -0.46 4.96 3.63
CA THR A 173 0.15 3.64 3.91
C THR A 173 0.56 2.94 2.64
N LEU A 174 1.70 2.27 2.66
CA LEU A 174 2.05 1.24 1.68
C LEU A 174 2.11 -0.11 2.38
N HIS A 175 1.42 -1.11 1.83
CA HIS A 175 1.40 -2.46 2.39
C HIS A 175 2.10 -3.45 1.47
N PHE A 176 3.08 -4.17 2.02
CA PHE A 176 3.84 -5.19 1.33
C PHE A 176 3.58 -6.55 1.97
N LEU A 177 3.29 -7.56 1.16
CA LEU A 177 3.33 -8.95 1.57
C LEU A 177 4.57 -9.59 0.94
N GLY A 178 5.44 -10.13 1.79
CA GLY A 178 6.81 -10.54 1.47
C GLY A 178 7.16 -11.88 2.12
N GLN A 179 8.08 -12.66 1.54
CA GLN A 179 8.52 -14.01 1.98
C GLN A 179 9.89 -13.68 2.46
N LEU A 180 10.26 -14.41 3.48
CA LEU A 180 11.53 -14.25 4.10
C LEU A 180 12.67 -14.35 3.08
N TYR A 181 12.62 -15.26 2.09
CA TYR A 181 13.67 -15.27 1.05
C TYR A 181 13.89 -13.93 0.33
N TRP A 182 12.82 -13.19 0.05
CA TRP A 182 12.91 -11.90 -0.66
C TRP A 182 13.23 -10.76 0.31
N LEU A 183 12.63 -10.78 1.50
CA LEU A 183 12.84 -9.78 2.54
C LEU A 183 14.29 -9.84 3.08
N GLU A 184 14.76 -11.04 3.44
CA GLU A 184 16.09 -11.30 3.99
C GLU A 184 17.21 -11.17 2.93
N SER A 185 16.86 -11.09 1.64
CA SER A 185 17.81 -10.74 0.57
C SER A 185 17.88 -9.22 0.30
N ASP A 186 17.46 -8.39 1.26
CA ASP A 186 17.40 -6.92 1.18
C ASP A 186 16.62 -6.37 -0.03
N CYS A 187 15.75 -7.16 -0.66
CA CYS A 187 15.09 -6.74 -1.88
C CYS A 187 14.07 -5.62 -1.63
N LEU A 188 13.46 -5.56 -0.43
CA LEU A 188 12.59 -4.44 -0.06
C LEU A 188 13.39 -3.15 0.11
N HIS A 189 14.56 -3.21 0.75
CA HIS A 189 15.47 -2.07 0.85
C HIS A 189 15.85 -1.56 -0.54
N LEU A 190 16.25 -2.44 -1.45
CA LEU A 190 16.62 -2.08 -2.82
C LEU A 190 15.43 -1.53 -3.63
N LEU A 191 14.24 -2.11 -3.45
CA LEU A 191 13.01 -1.65 -4.10
C LEU A 191 12.67 -0.21 -3.69
N LEU A 192 12.79 0.07 -2.40
CA LEU A 192 12.50 1.37 -1.84
C LEU A 192 13.63 2.35 -2.24
N THR A 193 14.91 2.05 -2.04
CA THR A 193 15.99 2.99 -2.37
C THR A 193 16.24 3.21 -3.87
N GLY A 194 15.77 2.30 -4.74
CA GLY A 194 16.06 2.29 -6.17
C GLY A 194 15.34 3.34 -7.06
N GLY A 195 14.66 4.35 -6.51
CA GLY A 195 13.95 5.36 -7.32
C GLY A 195 13.26 6.49 -6.55
N SER A 196 12.38 7.24 -7.23
CA SER A 196 11.56 8.31 -6.63
C SER A 196 10.45 7.72 -5.75
N ILE A 197 10.76 7.38 -4.50
CA ILE A 197 9.81 6.83 -3.53
C ILE A 197 8.72 7.87 -3.23
N PRO A 198 7.43 7.52 -3.23
CA PRO A 198 6.45 8.33 -2.54
C PRO A 198 6.70 8.14 -1.05
N THR A 199 7.17 9.19 -0.39
CA THR A 199 7.42 9.14 1.04
C THR A 199 6.08 9.08 1.77
N VAL A 200 5.73 7.92 2.29
CA VAL A 200 4.46 7.69 3.02
C VAL A 200 4.70 7.68 4.52
N PRO A 201 3.76 8.16 5.35
CA PRO A 201 3.91 8.13 6.81
C PRO A 201 4.05 6.72 7.37
N HIS A 202 3.37 5.73 6.79
CA HIS A 202 3.30 4.37 7.30
C HIS A 202 3.70 3.33 6.24
N VAL A 203 4.65 2.47 6.56
CA VAL A 203 4.97 1.28 5.77
C VAL A 203 4.64 0.03 6.56
N LYS A 204 3.83 -0.83 5.99
CA LYS A 204 3.39 -2.09 6.57
C LYS A 204 3.96 -3.27 5.79
N VAL A 205 4.52 -4.25 6.48
CA VAL A 205 4.98 -5.52 5.91
C VAL A 205 4.25 -6.66 6.60
N THR A 206 3.74 -7.62 5.83
CA THR A 206 3.16 -8.85 6.37
C THR A 206 3.91 -10.06 5.82
N VAL A 207 4.37 -10.93 6.73
CA VAL A 207 4.84 -12.28 6.41
C VAL A 207 3.69 -13.23 6.75
N ARG A 208 3.05 -13.79 5.71
CA ARG A 208 1.99 -14.80 5.87
C ARG A 208 2.56 -16.12 6.36
N HIS A 209 1.73 -17.02 6.90
CA HIS A 209 2.16 -18.38 7.22
C HIS A 209 2.85 -19.08 6.02
N THR A 210 2.30 -18.91 4.81
CA THR A 210 2.87 -19.49 3.58
C THR A 210 4.08 -18.74 3.02
N ASP A 211 4.56 -17.74 3.76
CA ASP A 211 5.67 -16.90 3.37
C ASP A 211 6.93 -17.10 4.22
N TRP A 212 6.84 -17.98 5.23
CA TRP A 212 7.97 -18.43 6.01
C TRP A 212 8.87 -19.37 5.20
N TRP A 213 10.13 -19.47 5.63
CA TRP A 213 11.05 -20.46 5.08
C TRP A 213 10.50 -21.88 5.24
N TRP A 214 10.43 -22.59 4.11
CA TRP A 214 10.09 -24.03 4.07
C TRP A 214 8.80 -24.39 4.81
N TRP A 215 7.82 -23.49 4.85
CA TRP A 215 6.51 -23.72 5.47
C TRP A 215 5.80 -24.97 4.90
N GLU A 216 6.06 -25.31 3.64
CA GLU A 216 5.51 -26.49 2.97
C GLU A 216 5.92 -27.80 3.66
N SER A 217 7.09 -27.79 4.31
CA SER A 217 7.69 -28.92 5.02
C SER A 217 7.41 -28.90 6.53
N ASP A 218 6.59 -27.95 7.00
CA ASP A 218 6.32 -27.75 8.43
C ASP A 218 7.58 -27.46 9.28
N GLU A 219 8.61 -26.89 8.66
CA GLU A 219 9.86 -26.52 9.34
C GLU A 219 9.63 -25.47 10.45
N GLU A 220 10.54 -25.43 11.42
CA GLU A 220 10.48 -24.45 12.51
C GLU A 220 10.53 -23.01 11.98
N LEU A 221 9.79 -22.12 12.63
CA LEU A 221 9.83 -20.70 12.28
C LEU A 221 11.23 -20.16 12.51
N ARG A 222 11.73 -19.40 11.54
CA ARG A 222 12.96 -18.63 11.66
C ARG A 222 12.84 -17.36 10.83
N LEU A 223 13.51 -16.31 11.29
CA LEU A 223 13.55 -15.02 10.65
C LEU A 223 14.92 -14.42 10.92
N ASP A 224 15.60 -13.99 9.87
CA ASP A 224 16.78 -13.14 10.02
C ASP A 224 16.33 -11.71 10.32
N TYR A 225 16.82 -11.10 11.39
CA TYR A 225 16.44 -9.75 11.81
C TYR A 225 17.20 -8.66 11.02
N ASP A 226 18.32 -8.99 10.37
CA ASP A 226 19.23 -7.99 9.78
C ASP A 226 18.57 -7.12 8.69
N TRP A 227 17.66 -7.67 7.89
CA TRP A 227 16.94 -6.88 6.87
C TRP A 227 16.05 -5.79 7.49
N ILE A 228 15.50 -6.03 8.69
CA ILE A 228 14.71 -5.02 9.42
C ILE A 228 15.62 -3.89 9.86
N VAL A 229 16.82 -4.22 10.35
CA VAL A 229 17.84 -3.24 10.71
C VAL A 229 18.22 -2.39 9.51
N THR A 230 18.51 -3.03 8.36
CA THR A 230 18.81 -2.35 7.10
C THR A 230 17.67 -1.42 6.66
N LEU A 231 16.41 -1.86 6.77
CA LEU A 231 15.26 -1.01 6.45
C LEU A 231 15.17 0.23 7.35
N LEU A 232 15.20 0.05 8.66
CA LEU A 232 15.03 1.13 9.63
C LEU A 232 16.21 2.11 9.58
N ALA A 233 17.44 1.59 9.59
CA ALA A 233 18.66 2.41 9.70
C ALA A 233 19.08 3.05 8.37
N GLN A 234 18.84 2.40 7.23
CA GLN A 234 19.33 2.88 5.94
C GLN A 234 18.22 3.39 5.03
N THR A 235 17.12 2.64 4.91
CA THR A 235 16.05 2.99 3.96
C THR A 235 15.27 4.20 4.44
N PHE A 236 14.76 4.14 5.67
CA PHE A 236 13.83 5.17 6.13
C PHE A 236 14.51 6.40 6.72
N ALA A 237 15.81 6.35 6.98
CA ALA A 237 16.60 7.48 7.48
C ALA A 237 16.49 8.74 6.61
N ALA A 238 16.23 8.57 5.30
CA ALA A 238 16.08 9.66 4.33
C ALA A 238 14.63 9.91 3.87
N THR A 239 13.63 9.35 4.55
CA THR A 239 12.21 9.42 4.12
C THR A 239 11.32 10.16 5.12
N SER A 240 10.07 10.49 4.75
CA SER A 240 9.05 10.98 5.70
C SER A 240 8.37 9.87 6.49
N THR A 241 8.74 8.60 6.27
CA THR A 241 8.19 7.45 6.99
C THR A 241 8.44 7.61 8.48
N SER A 242 7.35 7.58 9.25
CA SER A 242 7.36 7.74 10.69
C SER A 242 6.92 6.48 11.42
N THR A 243 6.23 5.57 10.74
CA THR A 243 5.77 4.29 11.28
C THR A 243 6.14 3.13 10.36
N PHE A 244 6.72 2.09 10.94
CA PHE A 244 6.95 0.80 10.29
C PHE A 244 6.24 -0.29 11.09
N GLU A 245 5.39 -1.06 10.43
CA GLU A 245 4.63 -2.16 11.03
C GLU A 245 5.04 -3.47 10.37
N LEU A 246 5.46 -4.45 11.16
CA LEU A 246 5.70 -5.83 10.73
C LEU A 246 4.65 -6.75 11.34
N GLN A 247 3.82 -7.34 10.49
CA GLN A 247 2.88 -8.39 10.87
C GLN A 247 3.47 -9.76 10.54
N LEU A 248 3.51 -10.63 11.55
CA LEU A 248 3.97 -12.01 11.44
C LEU A 248 2.79 -12.93 11.67
N GLU A 249 2.38 -13.65 10.63
CA GLU A 249 1.28 -14.61 10.67
C GLU A 249 1.81 -16.04 10.74
N THR A 250 1.28 -16.82 11.67
CA THR A 250 1.61 -18.24 11.85
C THR A 250 0.38 -19.04 12.24
N LEU A 251 0.54 -20.33 12.48
CA LEU A 251 -0.52 -21.21 13.00
C LEU A 251 -0.54 -21.22 14.53
N SER A 252 -1.71 -21.42 15.15
CA SER A 252 -1.87 -21.50 16.61
C SER A 252 -0.82 -22.39 17.29
N GLY A 253 -0.50 -23.55 16.70
CA GLY A 253 0.48 -24.48 17.24
C GLY A 253 1.94 -24.00 17.23
N LYS A 254 2.25 -22.99 16.41
CA LYS A 254 3.60 -22.41 16.29
C LYS A 254 3.75 -21.04 16.95
N VAL A 255 2.73 -20.56 17.67
CA VAL A 255 2.81 -19.30 18.44
C VAL A 255 4.00 -19.27 19.39
N PRO A 256 4.35 -20.34 20.15
CA PRO A 256 5.52 -20.30 21.02
C PRO A 256 6.84 -20.06 20.28
N GLN A 257 6.97 -20.57 19.04
CA GLN A 257 8.15 -20.30 18.21
C GLN A 257 8.17 -18.84 17.73
N LEU A 258 7.00 -18.30 17.38
CA LEU A 258 6.87 -16.90 16.97
C LEU A 258 7.18 -15.94 18.13
N GLU A 259 6.71 -16.24 19.33
CA GLU A 259 7.01 -15.45 20.53
C GLU A 259 8.51 -15.40 20.82
N ALA A 260 9.22 -16.52 20.68
CA ALA A 260 10.68 -16.54 20.81
C ALA A 260 11.37 -15.61 19.78
N ILE A 261 10.95 -15.66 18.51
CA ILE A 261 11.46 -14.74 17.47
C ILE A 261 11.16 -13.28 17.80
N ILE A 262 9.97 -12.99 18.33
CA ILE A 262 9.58 -11.63 18.74
C ILE A 262 10.48 -11.11 19.87
N GLU A 263 10.81 -11.97 20.84
CA GLU A 263 11.76 -11.61 21.90
C GLU A 263 13.18 -11.40 21.34
N ASP A 264 13.65 -12.26 20.44
CA ASP A 264 14.94 -12.07 19.76
C ASP A 264 15.00 -10.75 18.99
N ILE A 265 13.92 -10.38 18.30
CA ILE A 265 13.77 -9.08 17.60
C ILE A 265 13.83 -7.91 18.60
N LYS A 266 13.15 -8.01 19.75
CA LYS A 266 13.16 -6.98 20.79
C LYS A 266 14.55 -6.81 21.38
N GLU A 267 15.23 -7.91 21.68
CA GLU A 267 16.60 -7.92 22.17
C GLU A 267 17.56 -7.31 21.14
N GLY A 268 17.52 -7.77 19.89
CA GLY A 268 18.33 -7.21 18.79
C GLY A 268 18.06 -5.73 18.53
N HIS A 269 16.82 -5.27 18.69
CA HIS A 269 16.45 -3.87 18.57
C HIS A 269 17.08 -2.99 19.65
N SER A 270 17.10 -3.46 20.91
CA SER A 270 17.67 -2.69 22.03
C SER A 270 19.11 -2.26 21.75
N MET A 271 19.92 -3.15 21.14
CA MET A 271 21.31 -2.91 20.78
C MET A 271 21.52 -1.80 19.73
N ILE A 272 20.52 -1.55 18.88
CA ILE A 272 20.58 -0.51 17.83
C ILE A 272 20.25 0.86 18.42
N THR A 273 19.28 0.92 19.35
CA THR A 273 18.85 2.18 19.97
C THR A 273 19.92 2.84 20.84
N GLU A 274 20.85 2.05 21.40
CA GLU A 274 21.96 2.56 22.23
C GLU A 274 23.11 3.17 21.43
N ARG A 275 23.23 2.85 20.13
CA ARG A 275 24.41 3.17 19.32
C ARG A 275 24.35 4.53 18.60
N ASP A 276 23.16 4.98 18.18
CA ASP A 276 23.03 6.07 17.17
C ASP A 276 22.30 7.35 17.64
N GLY A 277 22.08 7.51 18.95
CA GLY A 277 22.08 8.81 19.66
C GLY A 277 21.05 9.91 19.36
N ASP A 278 20.37 10.00 18.20
CA ASP A 278 19.33 11.04 17.98
C ASP A 278 18.41 10.82 16.75
N ARG A 279 18.57 9.75 15.96
CA ARG A 279 17.67 9.38 14.84
C ARG A 279 17.29 7.91 14.87
N TYR A 280 16.78 7.45 16.00
CA TYR A 280 16.42 6.05 16.18
C TYR A 280 14.92 5.81 15.99
N TRP A 281 14.63 4.71 15.31
CA TRP A 281 13.33 4.06 15.35
C TRP A 281 13.17 3.42 16.73
N LYS A 282 12.04 3.65 17.39
CA LYS A 282 11.71 3.04 18.68
C LYS A 282 10.63 1.99 18.48
N LEU A 283 10.94 0.74 18.80
CA LEU A 283 9.94 -0.31 18.96
C LEU A 283 8.97 0.08 20.08
N GLN A 284 7.67 0.04 19.80
CA GLN A 284 6.64 0.44 20.75
C GLN A 284 6.44 -0.64 21.82
N ASP A 285 6.22 -0.24 23.08
CA ASP A 285 6.11 -1.17 24.22
C ASP A 285 4.97 -2.20 24.05
N GLU A 286 3.89 -1.82 23.36
CA GLU A 286 2.74 -2.67 23.07
C GLU A 286 2.96 -3.62 21.86
N SER A 287 4.15 -3.62 21.26
CA SER A 287 4.50 -4.46 20.12
C SER A 287 4.70 -5.93 20.47
N GLY A 288 4.54 -6.79 19.47
CA GLY A 288 4.69 -8.24 19.58
C GLY A 288 3.42 -8.97 20.05
N LYS A 289 2.32 -8.23 20.25
CA LYS A 289 1.03 -8.80 20.66
C LYS A 289 0.25 -9.34 19.47
N GLU A 290 -0.60 -10.32 19.74
CA GLU A 290 -1.59 -10.79 18.78
C GLU A 290 -2.56 -9.66 18.42
N VAL A 291 -2.74 -9.42 17.13
CA VAL A 291 -3.65 -8.40 16.57
C VAL A 291 -4.81 -9.00 15.79
N LEU A 292 -4.70 -10.27 15.39
CA LEU A 292 -5.73 -10.96 14.62
C LEU A 292 -5.61 -12.48 14.83
N ALA A 293 -6.76 -13.12 15.09
CA ALA A 293 -6.95 -14.56 15.01
C ALA A 293 -8.02 -14.85 13.96
N TRP A 294 -7.78 -15.83 13.09
CA TRP A 294 -8.75 -16.20 12.06
C TRP A 294 -8.58 -17.65 11.60
N ASP A 295 -9.66 -18.22 11.06
CA ASP A 295 -9.66 -19.57 10.50
C ASP A 295 -9.59 -19.51 8.98
N GLY A 296 -8.62 -20.21 8.40
CA GLY A 296 -8.49 -20.36 6.95
C GLY A 296 -8.49 -21.83 6.53
N PRO A 297 -8.46 -22.10 5.22
CA PRO A 297 -8.50 -23.47 4.71
C PRO A 297 -7.18 -24.21 4.93
N ALA A 298 -7.26 -25.53 5.11
CA ALA A 298 -6.10 -26.41 5.22
C ALA A 298 -5.46 -26.81 3.89
N ASP A 299 -6.07 -26.47 2.75
CA ASP A 299 -5.62 -26.80 1.40
C ASP A 299 -5.10 -25.58 0.61
N VAL A 300 -4.24 -24.78 1.23
CA VAL A 300 -3.73 -23.56 0.58
C VAL A 300 -2.93 -23.88 -0.69
N GLY A 301 -3.29 -23.25 -1.80
CA GLY A 301 -2.63 -23.46 -3.09
C GLY A 301 -2.86 -24.86 -3.70
N GLY A 302 -3.88 -25.59 -3.24
CA GLY A 302 -4.14 -26.96 -3.67
C GLY A 302 -3.22 -28.00 -3.05
N ILE A 303 -2.36 -27.60 -2.11
CA ILE A 303 -1.53 -28.50 -1.30
C ILE A 303 -2.24 -28.70 0.04
N ARG A 304 -2.71 -29.91 0.31
CA ARG A 304 -3.31 -30.23 1.61
C ARG A 304 -2.21 -30.29 2.67
N TRP A 305 -2.26 -29.38 3.63
CA TRP A 305 -1.31 -29.35 4.73
C TRP A 305 -1.62 -30.49 5.71
N ARG A 306 -0.65 -31.39 5.92
CA ARG A 306 -0.84 -32.69 6.59
C ARG A 306 -1.16 -32.58 8.09
N MET A 307 -0.88 -31.44 8.72
CA MET A 307 -1.07 -31.22 10.16
C MET A 307 -2.26 -30.29 10.47
N ALA A 308 -3.32 -30.32 9.66
CA ALA A 308 -4.54 -29.56 9.95
C ALA A 308 -5.10 -29.91 11.34
N HIS A 309 -5.00 -28.97 12.28
CA HIS A 309 -5.33 -29.17 13.71
C HIS A 309 -6.82 -29.00 14.05
N SER A 310 -7.69 -28.69 13.08
CA SER A 310 -9.14 -28.68 13.35
C SER A 310 -9.65 -30.11 13.54
N ALA A 311 -10.66 -30.29 14.39
CA ALA A 311 -11.30 -31.59 14.64
C ALA A 311 -11.77 -32.31 13.36
N ASP A 312 -12.01 -31.54 12.29
CA ASP A 312 -12.45 -32.02 10.98
C ASP A 312 -11.30 -32.06 9.93
N GLY A 313 -10.13 -31.51 10.24
CA GLY A 313 -8.95 -31.51 9.36
C GLY A 313 -9.09 -30.65 8.08
N GLU A 314 -10.01 -29.68 8.11
CA GLU A 314 -10.36 -28.81 6.97
C GLU A 314 -9.92 -27.36 7.14
N LYS A 315 -9.70 -26.93 8.39
CA LYS A 315 -9.30 -25.56 8.74
C LYS A 315 -7.97 -25.50 9.48
N LEU A 316 -7.28 -24.39 9.26
CA LEU A 316 -6.09 -23.97 9.97
C LEU A 316 -6.43 -22.72 10.78
N GLU A 317 -6.00 -22.71 12.03
CA GLU A 317 -6.14 -21.57 12.92
C GLU A 317 -4.90 -20.68 12.79
N TYR A 318 -5.07 -19.49 12.23
CA TYR A 318 -4.02 -18.51 12.04
C TYR A 318 -4.01 -17.50 13.19
N ARG A 319 -2.82 -17.05 13.55
CA ARG A 319 -2.54 -16.01 14.54
C ARG A 319 -1.57 -15.01 13.94
N VAL A 320 -1.86 -13.72 14.09
CA VAL A 320 -1.03 -12.63 13.57
C VAL A 320 -0.56 -11.77 14.73
N HIS A 321 0.75 -11.62 14.87
CA HIS A 321 1.36 -10.70 15.83
C HIS A 321 1.92 -9.49 15.09
N SER A 322 1.91 -8.32 15.73
CA SER A 322 2.36 -7.07 15.11
C SER A 322 3.47 -6.41 15.91
N LEU A 323 4.59 -6.11 15.26
CA LEU A 323 5.66 -5.27 15.78
C LEU A 323 5.58 -3.88 15.14
N VAL A 324 5.61 -2.82 15.94
CA VAL A 324 5.48 -1.44 15.45
C VAL A 324 6.68 -0.63 15.90
N TRP A 325 7.37 -0.02 14.95
CA TRP A 325 8.40 0.98 15.19
C TRP A 325 7.90 2.35 14.82
N LYS A 326 8.18 3.34 15.67
CA LYS A 326 7.95 4.76 15.37
C LYS A 326 9.24 5.53 15.41
N ARG A 327 9.39 6.48 14.49
CA ARG A 327 10.52 7.42 14.48
C ARG A 327 10.30 8.50 15.54
N ASN A 328 11.29 8.76 16.38
CA ASN A 328 11.24 9.86 17.33
C ASN A 328 11.23 11.22 16.60
N GLY A 329 10.43 12.17 17.11
CA GLY A 329 10.35 13.54 16.59
C GLY A 329 9.61 13.71 15.26
N ALA A 330 8.80 12.73 14.85
CA ALA A 330 7.90 12.83 13.70
C ALA A 330 6.55 13.48 14.05
#